data_AF-A0A0D8I3U6-F1
#
_entry.id   AF-A0A0D8I3U6-F1
#
_cell.length_a   1.000
_cell.length_b   1.000
_cell.length_c   1.000
_cell.angle_alpha   90.00
_cell.angle_beta   90.00
_cell.angle_gamma   90.00
#
_symmetry.space_group_name_H-M   'P 1'
#
loop_
_entity.id
_entity.type
_entity.pdbx_description
1 polymer ?
#
loop_
_entity_poly.entity_id
_entity_poly.type
_entity_poly.pdbx_seq_one_letter_code
_entity_poly.pdbx_strand_id
1 'polypeptide(L)'
;MSEPGPYGYQQQYPKQNWQQPQPTNVLAVLALVFAFLFAPLGIVFGHIARSQIKRTGEQGDGLALAGLILGYIFTAIGILFFIAWIAFWGLFATAVTEAADDARSNTYTYTTAQSYAATTAPRTTTVPQTTTVPRVTTTVSGPLPTVTGTDRQGFISNGPRCNASNPAVAVAITTGSRIVVCETGVGRYYYKGERLSDGATIEIDDPIRTREGFAARNDDVTYQLSPSGLLVLDGGSELGSEPAVEVWLN
;
A
#
# COMPACT_ATOMS: atom_id res chain seq x y z
N MET A 1 -89.80 -29.77 -45.59
CA MET A 1 -88.94 -28.59 -45.35
C MET A 1 -87.94 -28.97 -44.28
N SER A 2 -86.64 -29.00 -44.61
CA SER A 2 -85.55 -29.32 -43.68
C SER A 2 -84.88 -28.01 -43.23
N GLU A 3 -84.99 -27.70 -41.94
CA GLU A 3 -84.34 -26.55 -41.29
C GLU A 3 -82.81 -26.69 -41.27
N PRO A 4 -82.04 -25.61 -41.54
CA PRO A 4 -80.59 -25.60 -41.30
C PRO A 4 -80.28 -25.26 -39.84
N GLY A 5 -79.41 -26.06 -39.21
CA GLY A 5 -79.01 -25.89 -37.80
C GLY A 5 -78.13 -24.65 -37.53
N PRO A 6 -78.03 -24.21 -36.27
CA PRO A 6 -77.44 -22.93 -35.91
C PRO A 6 -75.92 -22.99 -35.71
N TYR A 7 -75.23 -21.98 -36.22
CA TYR A 7 -73.78 -21.82 -36.12
C TYR A 7 -73.36 -21.42 -34.71
N GLY A 8 -72.51 -22.25 -34.08
CA GLY A 8 -71.87 -21.94 -32.80
C GLY A 8 -70.60 -21.10 -32.99
N TYR A 9 -70.54 -19.93 -32.35
CA TYR A 9 -69.33 -19.12 -32.27
C TYR A 9 -68.44 -19.62 -31.14
N GLN A 10 -67.19 -19.98 -31.44
CA GLN A 10 -66.14 -20.24 -30.44
C GLN A 10 -65.50 -18.90 -30.07
N GLN A 11 -65.62 -18.47 -28.81
CA GLN A 11 -64.86 -17.33 -28.29
C GLN A 11 -63.47 -17.79 -27.85
N GLN A 12 -62.44 -16.99 -28.13
CA GLN A 12 -61.05 -17.26 -27.79
C GLN A 12 -60.60 -16.25 -26.72
N TYR A 13 -60.20 -16.73 -25.54
CA TYR A 13 -59.96 -15.89 -24.37
C TYR A 13 -58.44 -15.66 -24.26
N PRO A 14 -57.92 -14.41 -24.09
CA PRO A 14 -56.49 -14.17 -24.06
C PRO A 14 -55.87 -14.60 -22.72
N LYS A 15 -54.82 -15.43 -22.77
CA LYS A 15 -54.03 -15.80 -21.59
C LYS A 15 -53.03 -14.70 -21.25
N GLN A 16 -53.13 -14.13 -20.06
CA GLN A 16 -52.11 -13.24 -19.47
C GLN A 16 -50.97 -14.08 -18.87
N ASN A 17 -49.74 -13.75 -19.24
CA ASN A 17 -48.53 -14.45 -18.82
C ASN A 17 -47.85 -13.71 -17.67
N TRP A 18 -47.91 -14.26 -16.46
CA TRP A 18 -47.18 -13.76 -15.29
C TRP A 18 -45.76 -14.36 -15.30
N GLN A 19 -44.75 -13.56 -15.62
CA GLN A 19 -43.34 -13.97 -15.56
C GLN A 19 -42.85 -13.98 -14.10
N GLN A 20 -42.49 -15.15 -13.58
CA GLN A 20 -41.86 -15.27 -12.27
C GLN A 20 -40.37 -14.88 -12.34
N PRO A 21 -39.80 -14.18 -11.33
CA PRO A 21 -38.37 -13.91 -11.26
C PRO A 21 -37.60 -15.22 -11.10
N GLN A 22 -36.71 -15.51 -12.06
CA GLN A 22 -35.89 -16.71 -12.05
C GLN A 22 -34.82 -16.59 -10.93
N PRO A 23 -34.58 -17.63 -10.11
CA PRO A 23 -33.48 -17.64 -9.16
C PRO A 23 -32.16 -17.53 -9.93
N THR A 24 -31.28 -16.62 -9.48
CA THR A 24 -29.98 -16.43 -10.14
C THR A 24 -29.12 -17.66 -9.94
N ASN A 25 -28.65 -18.21 -11.06
CA ASN A 25 -27.82 -19.40 -11.05
C ASN A 25 -26.45 -19.11 -10.43
N VAL A 26 -26.03 -19.94 -9.48
CA VAL A 26 -24.68 -19.89 -8.89
C VAL A 26 -23.60 -20.02 -9.98
N LEU A 27 -23.88 -20.76 -11.07
CA LEU A 27 -23.06 -20.81 -12.27
C LEU A 27 -22.85 -19.44 -12.94
N ALA A 28 -23.84 -18.54 -12.91
CA ALA A 28 -23.71 -17.20 -13.48
C ALA A 28 -22.79 -16.32 -12.63
N VAL A 29 -22.85 -16.47 -11.31
CA VAL A 29 -21.93 -15.78 -10.38
C VAL A 29 -20.50 -16.30 -10.56
N LEU A 30 -20.32 -17.62 -10.66
CA LEU A 30 -19.01 -18.20 -10.94
C LEU A 30 -18.48 -17.82 -12.33
N ALA A 31 -19.34 -17.76 -13.36
CA ALA A 31 -18.97 -17.27 -14.68
C ALA A 31 -18.51 -15.80 -14.64
N LEU A 32 -19.13 -14.96 -13.81
CA LEU A 32 -18.72 -13.57 -13.61
C LEU A 32 -17.33 -13.46 -12.94
N VAL A 33 -17.07 -14.29 -11.92
CA VAL A 33 -15.77 -14.34 -11.22
C VAL A 33 -14.66 -14.90 -12.11
N PHE A 34 -14.93 -15.98 -12.84
CA PHE A 34 -13.97 -16.56 -13.79
C PHE A 34 -13.76 -15.70 -15.03
N ALA A 35 -14.78 -14.95 -15.49
CA ALA A 35 -14.61 -13.97 -16.55
C ALA A 35 -13.59 -12.90 -16.16
N PHE A 36 -13.61 -12.42 -14.91
CA PHE A 36 -12.63 -11.42 -14.47
C PHE A 36 -11.21 -11.99 -14.30
N LEU A 37 -11.09 -13.22 -13.82
CA LEU A 37 -9.79 -13.88 -13.61
C LEU A 37 -9.15 -14.41 -14.90
N PHE A 38 -9.94 -14.82 -15.91
CA PHE A 38 -9.47 -15.30 -17.21
C PHE A 38 -9.61 -14.27 -18.36
N ALA A 39 -10.25 -13.11 -18.15
CA ALA A 39 -10.39 -12.01 -19.12
C ALA A 39 -9.09 -11.52 -19.80
N PRO A 40 -7.92 -11.42 -19.14
CA PRO A 40 -6.73 -10.91 -19.84
C PRO A 40 -6.34 -11.80 -21.03
N LEU A 41 -6.63 -13.10 -20.96
CA LEU A 41 -6.41 -14.03 -22.08
C LEU A 41 -7.43 -13.80 -23.21
N GLY A 42 -8.69 -13.48 -22.89
CA GLY A 42 -9.73 -13.18 -23.88
C GLY A 42 -9.41 -11.96 -24.75
N ILE A 43 -8.77 -10.95 -24.15
CA ILE A 43 -8.29 -9.75 -24.86
C ILE A 43 -7.18 -10.11 -25.87
N VAL A 44 -6.26 -11.00 -25.49
CA VAL A 44 -5.17 -11.47 -26.37
C VAL A 44 -5.71 -12.32 -27.53
N PHE A 45 -6.64 -13.25 -27.24
CA PHE A 45 -7.22 -14.10 -28.28
C PHE A 45 -8.12 -13.32 -29.25
N GLY A 46 -8.81 -12.28 -28.79
CA GLY A 46 -9.57 -11.36 -29.65
C GLY A 46 -8.71 -10.68 -30.72
N HIS A 47 -7.43 -10.47 -30.44
CA HIS A 47 -6.49 -9.86 -31.38
C HIS A 47 -6.03 -10.83 -32.49
N ILE A 48 -5.96 -12.14 -32.20
CA ILE A 48 -5.52 -13.19 -33.15
C ILE A 48 -6.64 -13.55 -34.14
N ALA A 49 -7.89 -13.55 -33.69
CA ALA A 49 -9.06 -13.80 -34.54
C ALA A 49 -9.16 -12.78 -35.71
N ARG A 50 -8.63 -11.56 -35.52
CA ARG A 50 -8.67 -10.49 -36.52
C ARG A 50 -7.73 -10.70 -37.73
N SER A 51 -6.79 -11.65 -37.67
CA SER A 51 -5.83 -11.92 -38.75
C SER A 51 -6.39 -12.80 -39.86
N GLN A 52 -7.39 -13.64 -39.57
CA GLN A 52 -7.90 -14.64 -40.54
C GLN A 52 -8.93 -14.05 -41.52
N ILE A 53 -9.66 -13.02 -41.13
CA ILE A 53 -10.76 -12.44 -41.93
C ILE A 53 -10.26 -11.61 -43.13
N LYS A 54 -9.00 -11.18 -43.14
CA LYS A 54 -8.45 -10.35 -44.24
C LYS A 54 -7.98 -11.14 -45.47
N ARG A 55 -8.02 -12.48 -45.48
CA ARG A 55 -7.36 -13.29 -46.52
C ARG A 55 -8.27 -13.87 -47.61
N THR A 56 -9.60 -13.79 -47.49
CA THR A 56 -10.50 -14.61 -48.34
C THR A 56 -11.15 -13.90 -49.54
N GLY A 57 -11.14 -12.57 -49.63
CA GLY A 57 -11.29 -11.84 -50.92
C GLY A 57 -12.42 -12.23 -51.89
N GLU A 58 -13.57 -12.73 -51.44
CA GLU A 58 -14.71 -13.09 -52.30
C GLU A 58 -15.97 -12.25 -52.00
N GLN A 59 -16.86 -12.20 -52.99
CA GLN A 59 -18.04 -11.33 -53.13
C GLN A 59 -18.83 -11.14 -51.83
N GLY A 60 -18.52 -10.07 -51.10
CA GLY A 60 -19.07 -9.76 -49.77
C GLY A 60 -18.63 -8.40 -49.21
N ASP A 61 -18.14 -7.50 -50.07
CA ASP A 61 -17.50 -6.23 -49.68
C ASP A 61 -18.37 -5.38 -48.75
N GLY A 62 -19.70 -5.38 -48.94
CA GLY A 62 -20.62 -4.63 -48.08
C GLY A 62 -20.68 -5.17 -46.65
N LEU A 63 -20.57 -6.49 -46.46
CA LEU A 63 -20.62 -7.14 -45.15
C LEU A 63 -19.25 -7.05 -44.44
N ALA A 64 -18.16 -7.09 -45.21
CA ALA A 64 -16.81 -6.80 -44.72
C ALA A 64 -16.66 -5.34 -44.26
N LEU A 65 -17.21 -4.39 -45.03
CA LEU A 65 -17.26 -2.97 -44.66
C LEU A 65 -18.10 -2.76 -43.39
N ALA A 66 -19.28 -3.40 -43.30
CA ALA A 66 -20.13 -3.34 -42.12
C ALA A 66 -19.43 -3.89 -40.87
N GLY A 67 -18.72 -5.02 -40.99
CA GLY A 67 -17.93 -5.59 -39.90
C GLY A 67 -16.77 -4.68 -39.47
N LEU A 68 -16.15 -3.96 -40.40
CA LEU A 68 -15.10 -2.99 -40.11
C LEU A 68 -15.64 -1.74 -39.40
N ILE A 69 -16.79 -1.21 -39.85
CA ILE A 69 -17.47 -0.07 -39.24
C ILE A 69 -17.92 -0.43 -37.82
N LEU A 70 -18.59 -1.57 -37.65
CA LEU A 70 -19.00 -2.06 -36.32
C LEU A 70 -17.79 -2.28 -35.42
N GLY A 71 -16.71 -2.88 -35.94
CA GLY A 71 -15.47 -3.06 -35.19
C GLY A 71 -14.86 -1.73 -34.71
N TYR A 72 -14.86 -0.70 -35.56
CA TYR A 72 -14.37 0.63 -35.18
C TYR A 72 -15.28 1.30 -34.14
N ILE A 73 -16.60 1.17 -34.27
CA ILE A 73 -17.58 1.68 -33.31
C ILE A 73 -17.39 1.01 -31.95
N PHE A 74 -17.32 -0.32 -31.89
CA PHE A 74 -17.10 -1.04 -30.64
C PHE A 74 -15.73 -0.74 -30.03
N THR A 75 -14.69 -0.55 -30.84
CA THR A 75 -13.37 -0.15 -30.35
C THR A 75 -13.39 1.27 -29.79
N ALA A 76 -14.02 2.22 -30.48
CA ALA A 76 -14.14 3.60 -30.02
C ALA A 76 -14.96 3.70 -28.73
N ILE A 77 -16.10 3.01 -28.65
CA ILE A 77 -16.91 2.92 -27.43
C ILE A 77 -16.12 2.25 -26.30
N GLY A 78 -15.39 1.17 -26.60
CA GLY A 78 -14.54 0.48 -25.62
C GLY A 78 -13.43 1.37 -25.07
N ILE A 79 -12.75 2.14 -25.92
CA ILE A 79 -11.72 3.12 -25.52
C ILE A 79 -12.34 4.23 -24.68
N LEU A 80 -13.47 4.80 -25.09
CA LEU A 80 -14.16 5.85 -24.32
C LEU A 80 -14.62 5.33 -22.96
N PHE A 81 -15.16 4.11 -22.91
CA PHE A 81 -15.56 3.47 -21.66
C PHE A 81 -14.34 3.18 -20.78
N PHE A 82 -13.22 2.73 -21.34
CA PHE A 82 -11.98 2.49 -20.60
C PHE A 82 -11.38 3.78 -20.04
N ILE A 83 -11.37 4.87 -20.81
CA ILE A 83 -10.93 6.19 -20.35
C ILE A 83 -11.87 6.70 -19.26
N ALA A 84 -13.18 6.60 -19.43
CA ALA A 84 -14.16 6.99 -18.41
C ALA A 84 -14.04 6.11 -17.16
N TRP A 85 -13.73 4.83 -17.31
CA TRP A 85 -13.52 3.90 -16.20
C TRP A 85 -12.25 4.27 -15.41
N ILE A 86 -11.12 4.50 -16.07
CA ILE A 86 -9.90 4.99 -15.43
C ILE A 86 -10.14 6.36 -14.80
N ALA A 87 -10.83 7.28 -15.49
CA ALA A 87 -11.12 8.59 -14.95
C ALA A 87 -12.03 8.49 -13.72
N PHE A 88 -13.06 7.65 -13.71
CA PHE A 88 -13.98 7.50 -12.60
C PHE A 88 -13.32 6.89 -11.35
N TRP A 89 -12.43 5.91 -11.51
CA TRP A 89 -11.69 5.32 -10.39
C TRP A 89 -10.43 6.11 -10.02
N GLY A 90 -9.81 6.76 -10.98
CA GLY A 90 -8.68 7.69 -10.78
C GLY A 90 -9.11 8.99 -10.11
N LEU A 91 -10.29 9.54 -10.45
CA LEU A 91 -10.88 10.69 -9.74
C LEU A 91 -11.28 10.34 -8.31
N PHE A 92 -11.67 9.09 -8.05
CA PHE A 92 -11.91 8.64 -6.68
C PHE A 92 -10.62 8.65 -5.84
N ALA A 93 -9.45 8.48 -6.45
CA ALA A 93 -8.16 8.65 -5.79
C ALA A 93 -7.74 10.13 -5.66
N THR A 94 -8.03 10.99 -6.65
CA THR A 94 -7.65 12.41 -6.60
C THR A 94 -8.60 13.29 -5.79
N ALA A 95 -9.86 12.91 -5.61
CA ALA A 95 -10.81 13.59 -4.72
C ALA A 95 -10.41 13.46 -3.22
N VAL A 96 -9.45 12.59 -2.90
CA VAL A 96 -8.86 12.46 -1.55
C VAL A 96 -7.52 13.17 -1.41
N THR A 97 -6.96 13.76 -2.48
CA THR A 97 -5.66 14.44 -2.45
C THR A 97 -5.71 15.95 -2.73
N GLU A 98 -6.87 16.58 -2.66
CA GLU A 98 -7.01 18.05 -2.80
C GLU A 98 -6.70 18.84 -1.52
N ALA A 99 -5.95 18.28 -0.55
CA ALA A 99 -5.58 18.98 0.69
C ALA A 99 -4.09 18.98 1.05
N ALA A 100 -3.17 18.52 0.18
CA ALA A 100 -1.76 18.34 0.57
C ALA A 100 -0.72 19.20 -0.18
N ASP A 101 -1.05 19.86 -1.30
CA ASP A 101 -0.04 20.56 -2.10
C ASP A 101 0.25 22.01 -1.67
N ASP A 102 -0.67 22.68 -0.97
CA ASP A 102 -0.43 24.05 -0.46
C ASP A 102 0.51 24.10 0.77
N ALA A 103 0.68 22.97 1.48
CA ALA A 103 1.54 22.91 2.66
C ALA A 103 3.02 22.66 2.32
N ARG A 104 3.33 22.11 1.14
CA ARG A 104 4.72 21.77 0.77
C ARG A 104 5.55 22.97 0.32
N SER A 105 4.89 24.10 0.04
CA SER A 105 5.55 25.33 -0.43
C SER A 105 6.03 26.25 0.69
N ASN A 106 5.42 26.19 1.89
CA ASN A 106 5.64 27.17 2.96
C ASN A 106 6.53 26.71 4.12
N THR A 107 7.08 25.49 4.07
CA THR A 107 7.91 24.94 5.17
C THR A 107 9.40 24.81 4.80
N TYR A 108 9.78 25.17 3.57
CA TYR A 108 11.19 25.32 3.17
C TYR A 108 11.67 26.77 3.30
N THR A 109 11.20 27.49 4.31
CA THR A 109 11.76 28.81 4.68
C THR A 109 12.12 28.81 6.17
N TYR A 110 12.92 27.84 6.59
CA TYR A 110 13.72 28.01 7.82
C TYR A 110 14.96 28.81 7.47
N THR A 111 14.78 30.13 7.54
CA THR A 111 15.72 31.14 8.01
C THR A 111 17.08 30.60 8.44
N THR A 112 18.06 30.74 7.55
CA THR A 112 19.48 30.79 7.89
C THR A 112 19.70 31.72 9.07
N ALA A 113 20.35 31.17 10.10
CA ALA A 113 20.57 31.76 11.40
C ALA A 113 21.14 33.19 11.32
N GLN A 114 20.53 34.06 12.13
CA GLN A 114 21.05 35.36 12.52
C GLN A 114 22.48 35.22 13.07
N SER A 115 23.37 35.99 12.45
CA SER A 115 24.66 36.41 12.95
C SER A 115 24.51 37.11 14.31
N TYR A 116 24.89 36.42 15.38
CA TYR A 116 25.11 37.05 16.68
C TYR A 116 26.38 37.90 16.58
N ALA A 117 26.20 39.20 16.79
CA ALA A 117 27.27 40.19 16.81
C ALA A 117 28.32 39.85 17.89
N ALA A 118 29.58 40.00 17.49
CA ALA A 118 30.75 39.88 18.32
C ALA A 118 30.69 40.86 19.51
N THR A 119 30.77 40.32 20.73
CA THR A 119 31.17 41.10 21.90
C THR A 119 32.63 40.78 22.20
N THR A 120 33.47 41.77 21.91
CA THR A 120 34.91 41.79 22.14
C THR A 120 35.23 41.70 23.63
N ALA A 121 35.86 40.61 24.07
CA ALA A 121 36.57 40.54 25.35
C ALA A 121 38.09 40.50 25.08
N PRO A 122 38.92 41.23 25.85
CA PRO A 122 40.34 41.38 25.57
C PRO A 122 41.12 40.07 25.77
N ARG A 123 41.99 39.80 24.82
CA ARG A 123 42.96 38.71 24.78
C ARG A 123 43.98 38.88 25.91
N THR A 124 43.97 37.97 26.88
CA THR A 124 45.15 37.63 27.68
C THR A 124 45.72 36.32 27.16
N THR A 125 46.89 36.41 26.53
CA THR A 125 47.67 35.27 26.07
C THR A 125 48.17 34.50 27.29
N THR A 126 47.59 33.33 27.56
CA THR A 126 48.22 32.31 28.41
C THR A 126 48.15 30.99 27.65
N VAL A 127 49.33 30.42 27.40
CA VAL A 127 49.57 29.18 26.66
C VAL A 127 48.80 28.01 27.30
N PRO A 128 47.99 27.21 26.56
CA PRO A 128 47.48 25.96 27.08
C PRO A 128 48.50 24.85 26.83
N GLN A 129 49.04 24.31 27.92
CA GLN A 129 49.78 23.05 27.96
C GLN A 129 48.93 21.92 27.37
N THR A 130 49.57 21.05 26.58
CA THR A 130 49.07 19.74 26.20
C THR A 130 48.79 18.92 27.46
N THR A 131 47.53 18.88 27.88
CA THR A 131 47.01 17.85 28.78
C THR A 131 45.99 17.08 27.97
N THR A 132 46.33 15.84 27.65
CA THR A 132 45.40 14.83 27.12
C THR A 132 44.23 14.69 28.10
N VAL A 133 43.13 15.38 27.81
CA VAL A 133 41.85 15.16 28.48
C VAL A 133 41.34 13.80 28.00
N PRO A 134 41.11 12.81 28.88
CA PRO A 134 40.44 11.60 28.46
C PRO A 134 39.06 11.97 27.95
N ARG A 135 38.74 11.52 26.73
CA ARG A 135 37.40 11.56 26.14
C ARG A 135 36.41 11.17 27.23
N VAL A 136 35.59 12.11 27.68
CA VAL A 136 34.42 11.79 28.50
C VAL A 136 33.51 11.00 27.58
N THR A 137 33.63 9.66 27.65
CA THR A 137 32.58 8.77 27.20
C THR A 137 31.42 9.07 28.13
N THR A 138 30.46 9.86 27.67
CA THR A 138 29.16 9.98 28.34
C THR A 138 28.60 8.56 28.34
N THR A 139 28.77 7.87 29.46
CA THR A 139 28.20 6.54 29.67
C THR A 139 26.69 6.72 29.59
N VAL A 140 26.10 6.36 28.44
CA VAL A 140 24.64 6.22 28.28
C VAL A 140 24.21 5.19 29.32
N SER A 141 23.77 5.66 30.49
CA SER A 141 23.49 4.81 31.66
C SER A 141 22.05 4.32 31.63
N GLY A 142 21.65 3.73 30.50
CA GLY A 142 20.41 2.97 30.40
C GLY A 142 20.62 1.49 30.74
N PRO A 143 19.56 0.76 31.14
CA PRO A 143 19.61 -0.69 31.22
C PRO A 143 20.07 -1.27 29.87
N LEU A 144 20.84 -2.35 29.90
CA LEU A 144 21.22 -3.04 28.67
C LEU A 144 20.02 -3.84 28.15
N PRO A 145 19.93 -4.05 26.82
CA PRO A 145 18.96 -4.98 26.27
C PRO A 145 19.13 -6.39 26.83
N THR A 146 18.00 -7.02 27.19
CA THR A 146 17.97 -8.42 27.68
C THR A 146 17.96 -9.43 26.54
N VAL A 147 17.70 -8.98 25.31
CA VAL A 147 17.59 -9.84 24.12
C VAL A 147 18.96 -10.46 23.78
N THR A 148 18.98 -11.76 23.52
CA THR A 148 20.20 -12.51 23.24
C THR A 148 20.91 -12.00 21.99
N GLY A 149 22.24 -11.87 22.05
CA GLY A 149 23.06 -11.44 20.92
C GLY A 149 22.93 -9.95 20.58
N THR A 150 22.55 -9.13 21.56
CA THR A 150 22.39 -7.69 21.39
C THR A 150 23.29 -6.89 22.33
N ASP A 151 23.63 -5.68 21.93
CA ASP A 151 24.30 -4.69 22.75
C ASP A 151 23.49 -3.38 22.75
N ARG A 152 24.07 -2.31 23.29
CA ARG A 152 23.42 -1.00 23.40
C ARG A 152 23.00 -0.36 22.08
N GLN A 153 23.36 -0.93 20.92
CA GLN A 153 22.99 -0.41 19.61
C GLN A 153 22.13 -1.40 18.81
N GLY A 154 21.67 -2.49 19.41
CA GLY A 154 20.89 -3.53 18.74
C GLY A 154 21.68 -4.82 18.51
N PHE A 155 21.43 -5.52 17.41
CA PHE A 155 21.97 -6.87 17.18
C PHE A 155 23.48 -6.87 16.89
N ILE A 156 24.25 -7.73 17.57
CA ILE A 156 25.72 -7.87 17.36
C ILE A 156 26.00 -8.59 16.04
N SER A 157 25.17 -9.56 15.69
CA SER A 157 25.27 -10.33 14.45
C SER A 157 23.90 -10.62 13.89
N ASN A 158 23.74 -10.44 12.57
CA ASN A 158 22.50 -10.70 11.82
C ASN A 158 21.30 -9.89 12.38
N GLY A 159 20.96 -8.77 11.77
CA GLY A 159 19.89 -7.92 12.26
C GLY A 159 20.23 -6.44 12.27
N PRO A 160 19.23 -5.59 12.52
CA PRO A 160 19.39 -4.16 12.43
C PRO A 160 20.20 -3.60 13.60
N ARG A 161 21.01 -2.57 13.31
CA ARG A 161 21.75 -1.78 14.31
C ARG A 161 21.44 -0.30 14.18
N CYS A 162 21.48 0.38 15.32
CA CYS A 162 21.40 1.82 15.42
C CYS A 162 22.57 2.50 14.68
N ASN A 163 22.26 3.62 14.04
CA ASN A 163 23.21 4.48 13.34
C ASN A 163 24.17 5.17 14.33
N ALA A 164 25.41 5.42 13.90
CA ALA A 164 26.43 6.12 14.68
C ALA A 164 26.63 5.52 16.09
N SER A 165 26.53 6.34 17.14
CA SER A 165 26.60 5.93 18.56
C SER A 165 25.23 5.96 19.25
N ASN A 166 24.14 5.99 18.47
CA ASN A 166 22.79 6.09 18.99
C ASN A 166 22.44 4.82 19.78
N PRO A 167 21.87 4.95 21.00
CA PRO A 167 21.45 3.80 21.77
C PRO A 167 20.14 3.21 21.23
N ALA A 168 20.02 1.89 21.35
CA ALA A 168 18.77 1.18 21.23
C ALA A 168 17.90 1.43 22.46
N VAL A 169 16.61 1.69 22.23
CA VAL A 169 15.57 1.86 23.25
C VAL A 169 14.49 0.78 23.17
N ALA A 170 14.48 0.01 22.08
CA ALA A 170 13.76 -1.26 22.00
C ALA A 170 14.54 -2.24 21.14
N VAL A 171 14.50 -3.51 21.50
CA VAL A 171 15.04 -4.60 20.69
C VAL A 171 14.07 -5.77 20.75
N ALA A 172 13.76 -6.39 19.62
CA ALA A 172 12.84 -7.52 19.57
C ALA A 172 13.24 -8.55 18.51
N ILE A 173 13.08 -9.82 18.87
CA ILE A 173 13.05 -10.96 17.96
C ILE A 173 11.62 -11.48 17.97
N THR A 174 10.97 -11.49 16.82
CA THR A 174 9.67 -12.12 16.61
C THR A 174 9.83 -13.42 15.84
N THR A 175 8.73 -14.11 15.56
CA THR A 175 8.73 -15.28 14.67
C THR A 175 9.13 -14.95 13.23
N GLY A 176 9.01 -13.68 12.80
CA GLY A 176 9.22 -13.26 11.41
C GLY A 176 10.25 -12.16 11.21
N SER A 177 10.65 -11.44 12.26
CA SER A 177 11.42 -10.20 12.15
C SER A 177 12.42 -10.00 13.30
N ARG A 178 13.47 -9.24 13.04
CA ARG A 178 14.36 -8.63 14.03
C ARG A 178 14.19 -7.12 13.98
N ILE A 179 14.04 -6.49 15.13
CA ILE A 179 13.62 -5.09 15.23
C ILE A 179 14.49 -4.38 16.25
N VAL A 180 14.89 -3.15 15.93
CA VAL A 180 15.48 -2.21 16.87
C VAL A 180 14.81 -0.84 16.72
N VAL A 181 14.48 -0.21 17.84
CA VAL A 181 14.12 1.21 17.88
C VAL A 181 15.26 1.94 18.57
N CYS A 182 15.71 3.03 17.96
CA CYS A 182 16.91 3.75 18.36
C CYS A 182 16.57 5.20 18.68
N GLU A 183 17.28 5.80 19.63
CA GLU A 183 17.15 7.21 19.98
C GLU A 183 18.30 8.03 19.40
N THR A 184 18.01 9.17 18.76
CA THR A 184 19.04 10.03 18.13
C THR A 184 19.73 10.99 19.11
N GLY A 185 19.28 11.06 20.37
CA GLY A 185 19.80 11.95 21.41
C GLY A 185 19.09 13.30 21.55
N VAL A 186 18.08 13.58 20.70
CA VAL A 186 17.20 14.76 20.80
C VAL A 186 15.75 14.39 21.09
N GLY A 187 15.52 13.22 21.72
CA GLY A 187 14.18 12.69 21.97
C GLY A 187 13.42 12.27 20.70
N ARG A 188 14.15 12.08 19.59
CA ARG A 188 13.62 11.51 18.35
C ARG A 188 14.06 10.06 18.23
N TYR A 189 13.21 9.27 17.60
CA TYR A 189 13.45 7.86 17.40
C TYR A 189 13.56 7.55 15.91
N TYR A 190 14.12 6.40 15.59
CA TYR A 190 13.96 5.76 14.29
C TYR A 190 13.86 4.26 14.51
N TYR A 191 13.03 3.63 13.69
CA TYR A 191 12.75 2.20 13.69
C TYR A 191 13.58 1.53 12.61
N LYS A 192 14.14 0.36 12.90
CA LYS A 192 14.71 -0.53 11.89
C LYS A 192 14.19 -1.93 12.08
N GLY A 193 13.72 -2.52 10.98
CA GLY A 193 13.26 -3.91 10.93
C GLY A 193 14.03 -4.68 9.87
N GLU A 194 14.30 -5.96 10.14
CA GLU A 194 14.79 -6.94 9.17
C GLU A 194 13.87 -8.15 9.21
N ARG A 195 13.34 -8.54 8.05
CA ARG A 195 12.48 -9.72 7.91
C ARG A 195 13.33 -10.98 7.78
N LEU A 196 13.06 -12.00 8.58
CA LEU A 196 13.84 -13.23 8.65
C LEU A 196 13.74 -14.12 7.41
N SER A 197 12.63 -14.03 6.65
CA SER A 197 12.39 -14.89 5.49
C SER A 197 13.31 -14.59 4.31
N ASP A 198 13.69 -13.32 4.12
CA ASP A 198 14.44 -12.86 2.95
C ASP A 198 15.49 -11.79 3.26
N GLY A 199 15.67 -11.41 4.53
CA GLY A 199 16.62 -10.39 4.94
C GLY A 199 16.23 -8.98 4.52
N ALA A 200 14.98 -8.74 4.07
CA ALA A 200 14.54 -7.42 3.66
C ALA A 200 14.56 -6.46 4.86
N THR A 201 15.22 -5.31 4.70
CA THR A 201 15.35 -4.30 5.76
C THR A 201 14.54 -3.05 5.46
N ILE A 202 13.99 -2.43 6.51
CA ILE A 202 13.35 -1.13 6.45
C ILE A 202 13.88 -0.22 7.56
N GLU A 203 13.93 1.08 7.28
CA GLU A 203 14.21 2.14 8.26
C GLU A 203 13.08 3.16 8.16
N ILE A 204 12.46 3.48 9.30
CA ILE A 204 11.32 4.41 9.39
C ILE A 204 11.65 5.46 10.43
N ASP A 205 11.59 6.72 10.02
CA ASP A 205 11.81 7.84 10.92
C ASP A 205 10.61 8.06 11.85
N ASP A 206 10.91 8.56 13.05
CA ASP A 206 9.93 9.09 14.00
C ASP A 206 8.83 8.11 14.46
N PRO A 207 9.17 6.87 14.88
CA PRO A 207 8.19 6.02 15.53
C PRO A 207 7.69 6.69 16.81
N ILE A 208 6.39 6.59 17.02
CA ILE A 208 5.69 7.18 18.15
C ILE A 208 5.75 6.18 19.31
N ARG A 209 6.17 6.63 20.49
CA ARG A 209 6.11 5.82 21.70
C ARG A 209 4.65 5.62 22.11
N THR A 210 4.25 4.37 22.27
CA THR A 210 2.90 3.99 22.71
C THR A 210 2.90 3.63 24.20
N ARG A 211 1.75 3.22 24.72
CA ARG A 211 1.64 2.75 26.11
C ARG A 211 2.43 1.45 26.33
N GLU A 212 2.46 0.59 25.34
CA GLU A 212 3.05 -0.76 25.45
C GLU A 212 4.38 -0.90 24.72
N GLY A 213 4.73 0.01 23.81
CA GLY A 213 5.99 -0.02 23.08
C GLY A 213 6.11 1.12 22.08
N PHE A 214 6.20 0.79 20.79
CA PHE A 214 6.45 1.77 19.73
C PHE A 214 5.59 1.49 18.50
N ALA A 215 5.17 2.54 17.80
CA ALA A 215 4.46 2.45 16.53
C ALA A 215 5.22 3.22 15.46
N ALA A 216 5.73 2.52 14.45
CA ALA A 216 6.36 3.13 13.27
C ALA A 216 5.35 3.14 12.12
N ARG A 217 5.20 4.26 11.41
CA ARG A 217 4.28 4.39 10.28
C ARG A 217 5.05 4.60 8.98
N ASN A 218 4.76 3.76 7.99
CA ASN A 218 5.27 3.87 6.63
C ASN A 218 4.04 3.95 5.71
N ASP A 219 3.73 5.18 5.30
CA ASP A 219 2.51 5.49 4.55
C ASP A 219 1.23 5.02 5.29
N ASP A 220 0.50 4.05 4.75
CA ASP A 220 -0.69 3.48 5.38
C ASP A 220 -0.41 2.31 6.33
N VAL A 221 0.80 1.76 6.25
CA VAL A 221 1.22 0.62 7.05
C VAL A 221 1.79 1.07 8.40
N THR A 222 1.29 0.50 9.48
CA THR A 222 1.73 0.78 10.85
C THR A 222 2.26 -0.49 11.49
N TYR A 223 3.52 -0.42 11.94
CA TYR A 223 4.23 -1.47 12.67
C TYR A 223 4.17 -1.16 14.16
N GLN A 224 3.34 -1.89 14.90
CA GLN A 224 3.21 -1.73 16.35
C GLN A 224 4.01 -2.81 17.06
N LEU A 225 5.10 -2.39 17.70
CA LEU A 225 5.91 -3.22 18.57
C LEU A 225 5.39 -3.13 20.00
N SER A 226 5.13 -4.28 20.62
CA SER A 226 4.73 -4.43 22.01
C SER A 226 5.48 -5.61 22.67
N PRO A 227 5.28 -5.89 23.97
CA PRO A 227 5.86 -7.07 24.62
C PRO A 227 5.31 -8.39 24.07
N SER A 228 4.11 -8.38 23.47
CA SER A 228 3.50 -9.59 22.89
C SER A 228 4.00 -9.90 21.48
N GLY A 229 4.55 -8.92 20.76
CA GLY A 229 5.04 -9.13 19.40
C GLY A 229 5.01 -7.88 18.53
N LEU A 230 5.04 -8.13 17.22
CA LEU A 230 4.83 -7.12 16.19
C LEU A 230 3.43 -7.30 15.59
N LEU A 231 2.65 -6.23 15.56
CA LEU A 231 1.40 -6.15 14.83
C LEU A 231 1.59 -5.22 13.64
N VAL A 232 1.24 -5.69 12.43
CA VAL A 232 1.32 -4.91 11.19
C VAL A 232 -0.09 -4.59 10.75
N LEU A 233 -0.40 -3.30 10.61
CA LEU A 233 -1.72 -2.79 10.26
C LEU A 233 -1.64 -2.02 8.93
N ASP A 234 -2.67 -2.09 8.09
CA ASP A 234 -2.85 -1.26 6.90
C ASP A 234 -4.17 -0.50 6.99
N GLY A 235 -4.09 0.83 7.03
CA GLY A 235 -5.27 1.67 7.28
C GLY A 235 -6.00 1.35 8.60
N GLY A 236 -5.34 0.67 9.54
CA GLY A 236 -5.91 0.17 10.80
C GLY A 236 -6.45 -1.27 10.77
N SER A 237 -6.47 -1.93 9.61
CA SER A 237 -6.80 -3.36 9.49
C SER A 237 -5.56 -4.22 9.70
N GLU A 238 -5.67 -5.33 10.42
CA GLU A 238 -4.53 -6.23 10.64
C GLU A 238 -4.10 -6.93 9.35
N LEU A 239 -2.87 -6.65 8.90
CA LEU A 239 -2.20 -7.37 7.82
C LEU A 239 -1.49 -8.63 8.32
N GLY A 240 -1.02 -8.61 9.57
CA GLY A 240 -0.39 -9.76 10.19
C GLY A 240 0.10 -9.48 11.59
N SER A 241 0.31 -10.57 12.35
CA SER A 241 0.84 -10.54 13.70
C SER A 241 1.97 -11.55 13.84
N GLU A 242 3.07 -11.12 14.43
CA GLU A 242 4.26 -11.93 14.70
C GLU A 242 4.50 -11.96 16.22
N PRO A 243 4.30 -13.11 16.89
CA PRO A 243 4.57 -13.22 18.32
C PRO A 243 6.02 -12.90 18.68
N ALA A 244 6.22 -12.27 19.84
CA ALA A 244 7.53 -12.05 20.41
C ALA A 244 8.17 -13.38 20.87
N VAL A 245 9.41 -13.60 20.44
CA VAL A 245 10.30 -14.63 21.00
C VAL A 245 11.11 -14.03 22.15
N GLU A 246 11.72 -12.88 21.90
CA GLU A 246 12.44 -12.08 22.90
C GLU A 246 12.15 -10.60 22.65
N VAL A 247 11.81 -9.86 23.70
CA VAL A 247 11.56 -8.41 23.62
C VAL A 247 12.20 -7.71 24.81
N TRP A 248 12.80 -6.56 24.54
CA TRP A 248 13.23 -5.60 25.53
C TRP A 248 12.78 -4.20 25.11
N LEU A 249 12.20 -3.45 26.05
CA LEU A 249 11.70 -2.08 25.87
C LEU A 249 12.22 -1.21 27.02
N ASN A 250 12.72 -0.01 26.72
CA ASN A 250 13.23 0.97 27.68
C ASN A 250 12.47 2.29 27.59
#